data_AF-A0A182HS02-F1
#
_entry.id   AF-A0A182HS02-F1
#
_cell.length_a   1.000
_cell.length_b   1.000
_cell.length_c   1.000
_cell.angle_alpha   90.00
_cell.angle_beta   90.00
_cell.angle_gamma   90.00
#
_symmetry.space_group_name_H-M   'P 1'
#
loop_
_entity.id
_entity.type
_entity.pdbx_description
1 polymer ?
#
loop_
_entity_poly.entity_id
_entity_poly.type
_entity_poly.pdbx_seq_one_letter_code
_entity_poly.pdbx_strand_id
1 'polypeptide(L)' 'MAYMASVRTDVRIKVRNHVTKFIKTGIADKNDYPLYFEKVIYEADIDENVEINHNFLNVTAKTHGEVTTSGGIN' A
#
# COMPACT_ATOMS: atom_id res chain seq x y z
N MET A 1 -1.80 0.91 -9.20
CA MET A 1 -3.27 0.81 -9.00
C MET A 1 -3.52 1.26 -7.57
N ALA A 2 -4.11 2.44 -7.35
CA ALA A 2 -4.37 2.95 -6.00
C ALA A 2 -5.83 2.68 -5.63
N TYR A 3 -6.08 2.10 -4.45
CA TYR A 3 -7.42 1.76 -3.96
C TYR A 3 -7.91 2.87 -3.01
N MET A 4 -9.08 3.46 -3.26
CA MET A 4 -9.70 4.42 -2.32
C MET A 4 -10.70 3.72 -1.41
N ALA A 5 -10.39 3.57 -0.13
CA ALA A 5 -11.34 3.13 0.88
C ALA A 5 -12.14 4.32 1.44
N SER A 6 -13.46 4.34 1.20
CA SER A 6 -14.36 5.38 1.73
C SER A 6 -14.81 5.03 3.16
N VAL A 7 -14.18 5.60 4.19
CA VAL A 7 -14.66 5.54 5.58
C VAL A 7 -15.80 6.54 5.77
N ARG A 8 -17.01 6.09 6.13
CA ARG A 8 -18.14 6.99 6.49
C ARG A 8 -18.09 7.30 7.98
N THR A 9 -17.74 8.53 8.34
CA THR A 9 -17.83 9.06 9.70
C THR A 9 -18.93 10.10 9.77
N ASP A 10 -20.05 9.77 10.41
CA ASP A 10 -21.17 10.70 10.59
C ASP A 10 -20.91 11.65 11.76
N VAL A 11 -20.52 12.90 11.46
CA VAL A 11 -20.40 13.97 12.47
C VAL A 11 -21.72 14.75 12.54
N ARG A 12 -22.45 14.65 13.66
CA ARG A 12 -23.70 15.42 13.89
C ARG A 12 -23.41 16.70 14.69
N ILE A 13 -23.51 17.86 14.04
CA ILE A 13 -23.39 19.18 14.70
C ILE A 13 -24.80 19.72 14.95
N LYS A 14 -25.15 19.99 16.22
CA LYS A 14 -26.47 20.52 16.60
C LYS A 14 -26.38 22.04 16.79
N VAL A 15 -26.88 22.80 15.81
CA VAL A 15 -26.98 24.28 15.91
C VAL A 15 -28.40 24.64 16.40
N ARG A 16 -28.55 25.69 17.22
CA ARG A 16 -29.88 26.20 17.62
C ARG A 16 -30.62 26.62 16.33
N ASN A 17 -31.75 25.98 16.03
CA ASN A 17 -32.42 25.79 14.72
C ASN A 17 -32.05 24.45 14.06
N HIS A 18 -33.04 23.55 14.02
CA HIS A 18 -32.98 22.13 13.63
C HIS A 18 -32.51 21.89 12.18
N VAL A 19 -31.25 22.19 11.87
CA VAL A 19 -30.61 21.83 10.61
C VAL A 19 -29.55 20.77 10.89
N THR A 20 -29.82 19.52 10.53
CA THR A 20 -28.84 18.44 10.58
C THR A 20 -28.00 18.48 9.30
N LYS A 21 -26.67 18.55 9.42
CA LYS A 21 -25.74 18.44 8.30
C LYS A 21 -24.94 17.14 8.42
N PHE A 22 -24.79 16.44 7.30
CA PHE A 22 -23.92 15.27 7.18
C PHE A 22 -22.65 15.69 6.47
N ILE A 23 -21.50 15.42 7.10
CA ILE A 23 -20.19 15.68 6.51
C ILE A 23 -19.61 14.33 6.12
N LYS A 24 -19.33 14.13 4.83
CA LYS A 24 -18.65 12.94 4.33
C LYS A 24 -17.18 13.27 4.10
N THR A 25 -16.30 12.67 4.90
CA THR A 25 -14.85 12.72 4.69
C THR A 25 -14.36 11.43 4.04
N GLY A 26 -13.33 11.50 3.21
CA GLY A 26 -12.63 10.33 2.69
C GLY A 26 -11.12 10.51 2.89
N ILE A 27 -10.41 9.41 3.13
CA ILE A 27 -8.95 9.40 3.18
C ILE A 27 -8.47 8.82 1.86
N ALA A 28 -7.75 9.62 1.08
CA ALA A 28 -7.03 9.10 -0.07
C ALA A 28 -5.74 8.47 0.44
N ASP A 29 -5.47 7.23 0.03
CA ASP A 29 -4.17 6.63 0.28
C ASP A 29 -3.12 7.44 -0.47
N LYS A 30 -2.09 7.85 0.26
CA LYS A 30 -0.95 8.54 -0.30
C LYS A 30 0.21 7.57 -0.32
N ASN A 31 1.04 7.67 -1.35
CA ASN A 31 2.28 6.92 -1.42
C ASN A 31 3.34 7.50 -0.47
N ASP A 32 3.06 7.44 0.83
CA ASP A 32 3.86 8.00 1.91
C ASP A 32 4.90 6.99 2.44
N TYR A 33 4.86 5.74 1.98
CA TYR A 33 5.78 4.68 2.38
C TYR A 33 6.83 4.42 1.29
N PRO A 34 8.10 4.85 1.49
CA PRO A 34 9.14 4.57 0.52
C PRO A 34 9.40 3.07 0.42
N LEU A 35 9.69 2.62 -0.80
CA LEU A 35 10.11 1.25 -1.05
C LEU A 35 11.47 0.99 -0.38
N TYR A 36 11.64 -0.22 0.15
CA TYR A 36 12.87 -0.66 0.77
C TYR A 36 13.26 -2.05 0.28
N PHE A 37 14.55 -2.33 0.24
CA PHE A 37 15.06 -3.67 0.01
C PHE A 37 15.28 -4.39 1.34
N GLU A 38 15.06 -5.71 1.35
CA GLU A 38 15.17 -6.52 2.56
C GLU A 38 16.63 -6.71 3.01
N LYS A 39 17.57 -6.69 2.05
CA LYS A 39 19.01 -6.72 2.32
C LYS A 39 19.65 -5.44 1.79
N VAL A 40 20.71 -5.03 2.48
CA VAL A 40 21.56 -3.91 2.03
C VAL A 40 22.42 -4.33 0.84
N ILE A 41 22.80 -5.61 0.78
CA ILE A 41 23.64 -6.18 -0.27
C ILE A 41 23.02 -7.52 -0.72
N TYR A 42 22.94 -7.71 -2.04
CA TYR A 42 22.60 -9.00 -2.66
C TYR A 42 23.78 -9.43 -3.52
N GLU A 43 24.34 -10.59 -3.18
CA GLU A 43 25.46 -11.20 -3.88
C GLU A 43 25.02 -12.57 -4.41
N ALA A 44 25.52 -12.95 -5.58
CA ALA A 44 25.32 -14.25 -6.18
C ALA A 44 26.61 -14.67 -6.89
N ASP A 45 27.09 -15.87 -6.60
CA ASP A 45 28.22 -16.48 -7.30
C ASP A 45 27.71 -17.25 -8.53
N ILE A 46 28.43 -17.15 -9.65
CA ILE A 46 28.02 -17.72 -10.93
C ILE A 46 29.14 -18.55 -11.56
N ASP A 47 28.76 -19.60 -12.30
CA ASP A 47 29.70 -20.44 -13.04
C ASP A 47 30.11 -19.80 -14.37
N GLU A 48 31.35 -20.04 -14.78
CA GLU A 48 31.95 -19.50 -16.01
C GLU A 48 31.23 -19.99 -17.29
N ASN A 49 30.57 -21.15 -17.22
CA ASN A 49 29.94 -21.82 -18.37
C ASN A 49 28.42 -21.58 -18.43
N VAL A 50 27.91 -20.56 -17.76
CA VAL A 50 26.48 -20.24 -17.78
C VAL A 50 26.02 -19.80 -19.17
N GLU A 51 24.84 -20.29 -19.56
CA GLU A 51 24.16 -19.93 -20.81
C GLU A 51 23.83 -18.42 -20.88
N ILE A 52 23.89 -17.89 -22.10
CA ILE A 52 23.51 -16.51 -22.40
C ILE A 52 22.04 -16.28 -22.01
N ASN A 53 21.76 -15.14 -21.35
CA ASN A 53 20.46 -14.74 -20.82
C ASN A 53 19.98 -15.49 -19.56
N HIS A 54 20.86 -16.24 -18.89
CA HIS A 54 20.54 -16.77 -17.57
C HIS A 54 20.25 -15.63 -16.58
N ASN A 55 19.15 -15.74 -15.85
CA ASN A 55 18.78 -14.77 -14.82
C ASN A 55 19.36 -15.19 -13.47
N PHE A 56 20.26 -14.37 -12.91
CA PHE A 56 21.01 -14.70 -11.70
C PHE A 56 20.37 -14.20 -10.41
N LEU A 57 19.67 -13.07 -10.46
CA LEU A 57 19.19 -12.42 -9.26
C LEU A 57 17.90 -11.65 -9.54
N ASN A 58 16.85 -12.03 -8.82
CA ASN A 58 15.62 -11.26 -8.74
C ASN A 58 15.57 -10.57 -7.38
N VAL A 59 15.56 -9.24 -7.39
CA VAL A 59 15.46 -8.43 -6.17
C VAL A 59 14.09 -7.76 -6.13
N THR A 60 13.41 -7.90 -5.00
CA THR A 60 12.09 -7.31 -4.78
C THR A 60 12.17 -6.26 -3.68
N ALA A 61 11.73 -5.04 -3.98
CA ALA A 61 11.52 -4.02 -2.96
C ALA A 61 10.12 -4.17 -2.34
N LYS A 62 10.03 -3.96 -1.03
CA LYS A 62 8.79 -4.04 -0.24
C LYS A 62 8.38 -2.63 0.22
N THR A 63 7.16 -2.48 0.70
CA THR A 63 6.67 -1.28 1.40
C THR A 63 6.22 -1.67 2.80
N HIS A 64 6.51 -0.81 3.79
CA HIS A 64 6.15 -1.07 5.20
C HIS A 64 4.66 -0.82 5.49
N GLY A 65 3.89 -0.33 4.52
CA GLY A 65 2.57 0.26 4.75
C GLY A 65 1.39 -0.34 3.97
N GLU A 66 1.59 -1.33 3.10
CA GLU A 66 0.43 -2.00 2.49
C GLU A 66 -0.17 -3.01 3.46
N VAL A 67 -1.24 -2.59 4.12
CA VAL A 67 -2.20 -3.51 4.74
C VAL A 67 -2.90 -4.25 3.61
N THR A 68 -2.42 -5.45 3.29
CA THR A 68 -3.14 -6.40 2.44
C THR A 68 -4.44 -6.76 3.16
N THR A 69 -5.51 -6.02 2.91
CA THR A 69 -6.84 -6.40 3.40
C THR A 69 -7.29 -7.57 2.55
N SER A 70 -6.91 -8.80 2.93
CA SER A 70 -7.52 -10.02 2.43
C SER A 70 -8.91 -10.15 3.06
N GLY A 71 -9.83 -9.28 2.64
CA GLY A 71 -11.25 -9.36 2.95
C GLY A 71 -11.90 -10.38 2.02
N GLY A 72 -11.78 -11.66 2.35
CA GLY A 72 -12.63 -12.69 1.77
C GLY A 72 -14.08 -12.40 2.11
N ILE A 73 -14.90 -12.13 1.10
CA ILE A 73 -16.35 -12.14 1.22
C ILE A 73 -16.80 -13.60 1.31
N ASN A 74 -17.32 -13.99 2.48
CA ASN A 74 -18.19 -15.15 2.65
C ASN A 74 -19.59 -14.64 2.95
#